data_AF-A0A7V8YVK0-F1
#
_entry.id   AF-A0A7V8YVK0-F1
#
_cell.length_a   1.000
_cell.length_b   1.000
_cell.length_c   1.000
_cell.angle_alpha   90.00
_cell.angle_beta   90.00
_cell.angle_gamma   90.00
#
_symmetry.space_group_name_H-M   'P 1'
#
loop_
_entity.id
_entity.type
_entity.pdbx_description
1 polymer ?
#
loop_
_entity_poly.entity_id
_entity_poly.type
_entity_poly.pdbx_seq_one_letter_code
_entity_poly.pdbx_strand_id
1 'polypeptide(L)'
;LVPGAGPEVTREGALAALLRGRLKHDLLGGVPTGPALLELDRPGGPVVLISLPPAGRSTNDRRYPIALLGSTGLLTSGSTRIDGLVSVTDIATGRLRAVPTNDAVETLERLDDRIDSNDRLRLPLTILLVSLVVALALARPRLALRVLLVALAANLWLEQWLALLAGAAALALPLGLACSSILVIYLASLGLDAETVALSPLGPSQSGRFYGVNNLLGTLLLAPALVGAALLGRAGVLVGALGLLVVGGNRFGADGGGLVVLTTAYLVLALRWRRIEVTPRVLALGAAGVVALALGVLALDALTGAESHVTRAVGDGPVALAGDLADRLELSVRRTLASPGATAIVFAGLALLAWIATRRPRRPLLDALLAGLAVSLLVNDTPADVVAIGAAAALALLRAPGAVAAEARSDSG
;
A
#
# COMPACT_ATOMS: atom_id res chain seq x y z
N LEU A 1 -21.48 4.65 0.63
CA LEU A 1 -20.96 5.18 -0.65
C LEU A 1 -19.76 6.09 -0.39
N VAL A 2 -18.67 5.91 -1.15
CA VAL A 2 -17.55 6.85 -1.17
C VAL A 2 -17.68 7.81 -2.36
N PRO A 3 -17.78 9.13 -2.12
CA PRO A 3 -18.19 10.11 -3.13
C PRO A 3 -17.04 10.65 -3.99
N GLY A 4 -15.78 10.42 -3.61
CA GLY A 4 -14.63 11.05 -4.25
C GLY A 4 -13.29 10.45 -3.81
N ALA A 5 -12.20 10.98 -4.37
CA ALA A 5 -10.83 10.58 -4.05
C ALA A 5 -10.03 11.74 -3.43
N GLY A 6 -9.34 11.48 -2.32
CA GLY A 6 -8.55 12.47 -1.59
C GLY A 6 -9.17 12.87 -0.25
N PRO A 7 -8.60 13.87 0.44
CA PRO A 7 -9.01 14.27 1.80
C PRO A 7 -10.31 15.08 1.83
N GLU A 8 -10.66 15.75 0.74
CA GLU A 8 -11.88 16.53 0.58
C GLU A 8 -12.66 16.08 -0.65
N VAL A 9 -13.94 16.42 -0.68
CA VAL A 9 -14.85 16.17 -1.80
C VAL A 9 -15.81 17.35 -1.96
N THR A 10 -16.23 17.60 -3.20
CA THR A 10 -17.29 18.56 -3.52
C THR A 10 -18.50 17.84 -4.12
N ARG A 11 -19.70 18.40 -3.93
CA ARG A 11 -20.92 17.88 -4.59
C ARG A 11 -20.76 17.82 -6.10
N GLU A 12 -20.16 18.85 -6.70
CA GLU A 12 -19.92 18.92 -8.15
C GLU A 12 -18.99 17.80 -8.62
N GLY A 13 -17.89 17.56 -7.90
CA GLY A 13 -16.96 16.48 -8.19
C GLY A 13 -17.61 15.10 -8.06
N ALA A 14 -18.40 14.90 -6.99
CA ALA A 14 -19.11 13.65 -6.76
C ALA A 14 -20.18 13.38 -7.84
N LEU A 15 -20.94 14.41 -8.24
CA LEU A 15 -21.92 14.30 -9.34
C LEU A 15 -21.24 14.03 -10.68
N ALA A 16 -20.13 14.73 -10.98
CA ALA A 16 -19.35 14.47 -12.18
C ALA A 16 -18.80 13.04 -12.20
N ALA A 17 -18.34 12.52 -11.06
CA ALA A 17 -17.87 11.15 -10.92
C ALA A 17 -18.99 10.12 -11.09
N LEU A 18 -20.16 10.40 -10.53
CA LEU A 18 -21.38 9.61 -10.73
C LEU A 18 -21.73 9.51 -12.21
N LEU A 19 -21.78 10.63 -12.93
CA LEU A 19 -22.24 10.65 -14.32
C LEU A 19 -21.22 10.05 -15.29
N ARG A 20 -19.92 10.25 -15.03
CA ARG A 20 -18.85 9.89 -15.97
C ARG A 20 -18.14 8.58 -15.61
N GLY A 21 -18.40 8.01 -14.44
CA GLY A 21 -17.74 6.78 -13.96
C GLY A 21 -16.24 6.94 -13.73
N ARG A 22 -15.76 8.16 -13.48
CA ARG A 22 -14.33 8.48 -13.29
C ARG A 22 -14.12 9.35 -12.05
N LEU A 23 -13.06 9.08 -11.29
CA LEU A 23 -12.66 9.92 -10.16
C LEU A 23 -11.56 10.90 -10.58
N LYS A 24 -11.52 12.04 -9.92
CA LYS A 24 -10.38 12.97 -9.93
C LYS A 24 -10.00 13.24 -8.49
N HIS A 25 -8.70 13.20 -8.20
CA HIS A 25 -8.21 13.43 -6.84
C HIS A 25 -8.33 14.92 -6.48
N ASP A 26 -8.92 15.24 -5.32
CA ASP A 26 -9.20 16.63 -4.91
C ASP A 26 -7.96 17.53 -4.92
N LEU A 27 -6.83 17.04 -4.40
CA LEU A 27 -5.58 17.79 -4.40
C LEU A 27 -5.06 18.16 -5.79
N LEU A 28 -5.45 17.47 -6.88
CA LEU A 28 -5.10 17.88 -8.25
C LEU A 28 -6.07 18.94 -8.81
N GLY A 29 -7.20 19.14 -8.14
CA GLY A 29 -8.23 20.11 -8.48
C GLY A 29 -9.07 19.75 -9.72
N GLY A 30 -10.20 20.43 -9.87
CA GLY A 30 -11.14 20.25 -10.98
C GLY A 30 -12.06 19.03 -10.87
N VAL A 31 -12.82 18.76 -11.92
CA VAL A 31 -13.81 17.67 -11.99
C VAL A 31 -13.42 16.61 -13.03
N PRO A 32 -13.84 15.34 -12.88
CA PRO A 32 -13.65 14.29 -13.88
C PRO A 32 -14.13 14.75 -15.26
N THR A 33 -13.37 14.51 -16.33
CA THR A 33 -13.76 14.87 -17.72
C THR A 33 -14.10 13.62 -18.54
N GLY A 34 -14.79 13.83 -19.67
CA GLY A 34 -15.24 12.75 -20.58
C GLY A 34 -16.76 12.68 -20.73
N PRO A 35 -17.24 11.75 -21.59
CA PRO A 35 -18.67 11.56 -21.83
C PRO A 35 -19.39 11.08 -20.58
N ALA A 36 -20.64 11.49 -20.43
CA ALA A 36 -21.52 10.91 -19.42
C ALA A 36 -21.86 9.47 -19.83
N LEU A 37 -21.74 8.54 -18.89
CA LEU A 37 -22.14 7.14 -19.02
C LEU A 37 -23.56 6.92 -18.50
N LEU A 38 -24.05 7.82 -17.64
CA LEU A 38 -25.40 7.82 -17.10
C LEU A 38 -26.18 9.05 -17.52
N GLU A 39 -27.46 8.83 -17.80
CA GLU A 39 -28.48 9.85 -17.92
C GLU A 39 -29.36 9.82 -16.67
N LEU A 40 -29.56 10.97 -16.04
CA LEU A 40 -30.49 11.11 -14.92
C LEU A 40 -31.93 11.10 -15.45
N ASP A 41 -32.86 10.62 -14.62
CA ASP A 41 -34.30 10.65 -14.89
C ASP A 41 -34.74 9.92 -16.17
N ARG A 42 -33.93 8.95 -16.62
CA ARG A 42 -34.26 8.12 -17.78
C ARG A 42 -35.52 7.26 -17.49
N PRO A 43 -36.59 7.37 -18.29
CA PRO A 43 -37.81 6.59 -18.07
C PRO A 43 -37.55 5.08 -18.17
N GLY A 44 -38.06 4.31 -17.21
CA GLY A 44 -37.94 2.84 -17.18
C GLY A 44 -36.57 2.29 -16.77
N GLY A 45 -35.63 3.16 -16.34
CA GLY A 45 -34.36 2.74 -15.76
C GLY A 45 -34.46 2.26 -14.30
N PRO A 46 -33.41 1.61 -13.77
CA PRO A 46 -33.35 1.26 -12.35
C PRO A 46 -33.36 2.52 -11.48
N VAL A 47 -34.13 2.49 -10.38
CA VAL A 47 -34.22 3.63 -9.46
C VAL A 47 -33.15 3.50 -8.38
N VAL A 48 -32.16 4.39 -8.43
CA VAL A 48 -31.08 4.49 -7.45
C VAL A 48 -31.27 5.75 -6.62
N LEU A 49 -31.46 5.60 -5.32
CA LEU A 49 -31.48 6.70 -4.36
C LEU A 49 -30.07 6.91 -3.82
N ILE A 50 -29.59 8.14 -3.85
CA ILE A 50 -28.23 8.47 -3.45
C ILE A 50 -28.21 9.80 -2.70
N SER A 51 -27.46 9.84 -1.62
CA SER A 51 -27.08 11.09 -0.97
C SER A 51 -25.71 11.54 -1.46
N LEU A 52 -25.60 12.81 -1.84
CA LEU A 52 -24.34 13.42 -2.24
C LEU A 52 -23.85 14.38 -1.14
N PRO A 53 -22.54 14.70 -1.11
CA PRO A 53 -22.00 15.75 -0.26
C PRO A 53 -22.81 17.05 -0.34
N PRO A 54 -22.84 17.87 0.73
CA PRO A 54 -23.46 19.20 0.67
C PRO A 54 -22.76 20.09 -0.35
N ALA A 55 -23.39 21.22 -0.70
CA ALA A 55 -22.76 22.20 -1.56
C ALA A 55 -21.47 22.76 -0.91
N GLY A 56 -20.44 23.01 -1.71
CA GLY A 56 -19.12 23.42 -1.23
C GLY A 56 -18.16 22.24 -1.06
N ARG A 57 -17.15 22.44 -0.21
CA ARG A 57 -16.14 21.43 0.15
C ARG A 57 -16.52 20.75 1.45
N SER A 58 -16.31 19.44 1.52
CA SER A 58 -16.51 18.62 2.71
C SER A 58 -15.32 17.69 2.89
N THR A 59 -15.04 17.31 4.13
CA THR A 59 -14.10 16.24 4.42
C THR A 59 -14.59 14.93 3.78
N ASN A 60 -13.67 14.14 3.24
CA ASN A 60 -13.96 12.85 2.61
C ASN A 60 -13.76 11.68 3.58
N ASP A 61 -14.15 11.90 4.83
CA ASP A 61 -14.21 10.90 5.91
C ASP A 61 -15.63 10.34 6.07
N ARG A 62 -16.65 11.05 5.60
CA ARG A 62 -18.05 10.62 5.70
C ARG A 62 -18.50 9.77 4.52
N ARG A 63 -19.23 8.69 4.84
CA ARG A 63 -19.84 7.79 3.85
C ARG A 63 -21.30 8.22 3.66
N TYR A 64 -21.77 8.14 2.43
CA TYR A 64 -23.12 8.58 2.07
C TYR A 64 -24.04 7.38 1.81
N PRO A 65 -25.32 7.44 2.23
CA PRO A 65 -26.27 6.37 1.97
C PRO A 65 -26.61 6.25 0.47
N ILE A 66 -26.84 5.01 0.05
CA ILE A 66 -27.27 4.63 -1.29
C ILE A 66 -28.24 3.46 -1.19
N ALA A 67 -29.28 3.45 -2.03
CA ALA A 67 -30.23 2.35 -2.13
C ALA A 67 -30.60 2.09 -3.60
N LEU A 68 -30.69 0.82 -3.98
CA LEU A 68 -31.23 0.37 -5.26
C LEU A 68 -32.64 -0.15 -5.03
N LEU A 69 -33.67 0.57 -5.48
CA LEU A 69 -35.05 0.15 -5.27
C LEU A 69 -35.33 -1.17 -5.99
N GLY A 70 -36.04 -2.07 -5.31
CA GLY A 70 -36.34 -3.42 -5.79
C GLY A 70 -35.23 -4.44 -5.50
N SER A 71 -34.12 -4.04 -4.89
CA SER A 71 -33.08 -4.95 -4.38
C SER A 71 -33.12 -5.00 -2.85
N THR A 72 -32.83 -6.18 -2.28
CA THR A 72 -32.72 -6.38 -0.84
C THR A 72 -31.31 -6.89 -0.49
N GLY A 73 -30.81 -6.49 0.69
CA GLY A 73 -29.47 -6.85 1.15
C GLY A 73 -28.42 -5.74 0.97
N LEU A 74 -27.15 -6.13 1.05
CA LEU A 74 -26.00 -5.22 0.96
C LEU A 74 -25.59 -4.97 -0.48
N LEU A 75 -25.32 -3.71 -0.82
CA LEU A 75 -24.69 -3.38 -2.09
C LEU A 75 -23.20 -3.68 -2.02
N THR A 76 -22.70 -4.37 -3.04
CA THR A 76 -21.32 -4.80 -3.17
C THR A 76 -20.76 -4.33 -4.50
N SER A 77 -19.44 -4.14 -4.55
CA SER A 77 -18.73 -3.77 -5.76
C SER A 77 -17.41 -4.52 -5.86
N GLY A 78 -17.12 -5.06 -7.04
CA GLY A 78 -15.82 -5.67 -7.32
C GLY A 78 -14.65 -4.68 -7.28
N SER A 79 -14.92 -3.36 -7.34
CA SER A 79 -13.88 -2.32 -7.28
C SER A 79 -13.43 -2.03 -5.85
N THR A 80 -14.33 -2.15 -4.86
CA THR A 80 -14.03 -1.94 -3.44
C THR A 80 -13.62 -3.24 -2.75
N ARG A 81 -14.25 -4.36 -3.13
CA ARG A 81 -14.08 -5.69 -2.52
C ARG A 81 -14.36 -5.73 -1.02
N ILE A 82 -15.17 -4.79 -0.54
CA ILE A 82 -15.66 -4.70 0.82
C ILE A 82 -17.18 -4.64 0.71
N ASP A 83 -17.85 -5.61 1.30
CA ASP A 83 -19.31 -5.70 1.21
C ASP A 83 -19.94 -4.52 1.96
N GLY A 84 -20.93 -3.86 1.34
CA GLY A 84 -21.54 -2.64 1.89
C GLY A 84 -20.79 -1.34 1.56
N LEU A 85 -19.55 -1.41 1.08
CA LEU A 85 -18.79 -0.25 0.60
C LEU A 85 -18.77 -0.22 -0.92
N VAL A 86 -19.20 0.89 -1.52
CA VAL A 86 -19.24 1.06 -2.98
C VAL A 86 -18.71 2.44 -3.37
N SER A 87 -18.08 2.53 -4.55
CA SER A 87 -17.64 3.80 -5.14
C SER A 87 -18.77 4.45 -5.92
N VAL A 88 -18.85 5.78 -5.91
CA VAL A 88 -19.80 6.54 -6.75
C VAL A 88 -19.67 6.23 -8.25
N THR A 89 -18.48 5.82 -8.70
CA THR A 89 -18.23 5.44 -10.10
C THR A 89 -18.84 4.09 -10.49
N ASP A 90 -19.10 3.22 -9.52
CA ASP A 90 -19.61 1.87 -9.79
C ASP A 90 -21.07 1.89 -10.24
N ILE A 91 -21.79 2.95 -9.87
CA ILE A 91 -23.15 3.22 -10.32
C ILE A 91 -23.14 3.45 -11.84
N ALA A 92 -22.23 4.30 -12.33
CA ALA A 92 -22.11 4.60 -13.76
C ALA A 92 -21.62 3.43 -14.62
N THR A 93 -20.82 2.56 -14.03
CA THR A 93 -20.24 1.42 -14.74
C THR A 93 -21.08 0.15 -14.62
N GLY A 94 -22.22 0.20 -13.93
CA GLY A 94 -23.13 -0.94 -13.76
C GLY A 94 -22.53 -2.10 -12.98
N ARG A 95 -21.59 -1.83 -12.07
CA ARG A 95 -20.81 -2.86 -11.34
C ARG A 95 -21.41 -3.27 -10.00
N LEU A 96 -22.54 -2.69 -9.63
CA LEU A 96 -23.19 -2.95 -8.35
C LEU A 96 -23.93 -4.29 -8.35
N ARG A 97 -23.81 -5.01 -7.24
CA ARG A 97 -24.58 -6.24 -6.97
C ARG A 97 -25.17 -6.18 -5.58
N ALA A 98 -26.37 -6.73 -5.41
CA ALA A 98 -26.97 -6.91 -4.09
C ALA A 98 -26.68 -8.33 -3.59
N VAL A 99 -26.16 -8.45 -2.37
CA VAL A 99 -25.94 -9.72 -1.68
C VAL A 99 -26.94 -9.82 -0.53
N PRO A 100 -27.73 -10.90 -0.42
CA PRO A 100 -28.65 -11.10 0.69
C PRO A 100 -27.92 -11.03 2.02
N THR A 101 -28.49 -10.30 2.98
CA THR A 101 -27.94 -10.18 4.34
C THR A 101 -29.10 -10.08 5.32
N ASN A 102 -28.98 -10.75 6.47
CA ASN A 102 -30.04 -10.80 7.47
C ASN A 102 -30.33 -9.41 8.07
N ASP A 103 -29.27 -8.65 8.38
CA ASP A 103 -29.36 -7.28 8.86
C ASP A 103 -28.34 -6.38 8.13
N ALA A 104 -28.80 -5.76 7.04
CA ALA A 104 -27.97 -4.88 6.23
C ALA A 104 -27.62 -3.58 6.97
N VAL A 105 -28.51 -3.07 7.82
CA VAL A 105 -28.29 -1.80 8.52
C VAL A 105 -27.22 -1.97 9.58
N GLU A 106 -27.37 -2.97 10.44
CA GLU A 106 -26.40 -3.25 11.50
C GLU A 106 -25.03 -3.61 10.91
N THR A 107 -24.98 -4.30 9.77
CA THR A 107 -23.72 -4.58 9.07
C THR A 107 -23.05 -3.31 8.55
N LEU A 108 -23.81 -2.36 8.00
CA LEU A 108 -23.28 -1.09 7.53
C LEU A 108 -22.80 -0.19 8.67
N GLU A 109 -23.52 -0.15 9.80
CA GLU A 109 -23.11 0.61 10.98
C GLU A 109 -21.79 0.08 11.54
N ARG A 110 -21.66 -1.24 11.73
CA ARG A 110 -20.40 -1.86 12.16
C ARG A 110 -19.26 -1.60 11.18
N LEU A 111 -19.53 -1.59 9.88
CA LEU A 111 -18.53 -1.29 8.86
C LEU A 111 -18.04 0.16 8.97
N ASP A 112 -18.96 1.13 9.05
CA ASP A 112 -18.61 2.55 9.15
C ASP A 112 -17.82 2.83 10.43
N ASP A 113 -18.25 2.27 11.57
CA ASP A 113 -17.55 2.37 12.86
C ASP A 113 -16.13 1.80 12.80
N ARG A 114 -15.93 0.68 12.10
CA ARG A 114 -14.60 0.07 11.89
C ARG A 114 -13.72 0.98 11.06
N ILE A 115 -14.21 1.48 9.93
CA ILE A 115 -13.42 2.36 9.06
C ILE A 115 -13.04 3.64 9.82
N ASP A 116 -13.98 4.27 10.50
CA ASP A 116 -13.74 5.47 11.32
C ASP A 116 -12.73 5.23 12.44
N SER A 117 -12.84 4.10 13.14
CA SER A 117 -11.91 3.76 14.21
C SER A 117 -10.50 3.52 13.68
N ASN A 118 -10.36 2.87 12.52
CA ASN A 118 -9.07 2.67 11.87
C ASN A 118 -8.44 3.98 11.40
N ASP A 119 -9.21 4.84 10.74
CA ASP A 119 -8.74 6.14 10.26
C ASP A 119 -8.24 7.00 11.44
N ARG A 120 -8.93 6.96 12.59
CA ARG A 120 -8.50 7.64 13.82
C ARG A 120 -7.23 7.06 14.43
N LEU A 121 -7.06 5.73 14.40
CA LEU A 121 -5.93 5.04 15.04
C LEU A 121 -4.66 5.01 14.20
N ARG A 122 -4.77 5.16 12.87
CA ARG A 122 -3.65 5.06 11.92
C ARG A 122 -2.46 5.95 12.29
N LEU A 123 -2.70 7.24 12.50
CA LEU A 123 -1.63 8.20 12.81
C LEU A 123 -0.99 7.95 14.19
N PRO A 124 -1.75 7.83 15.30
CA PRO A 124 -1.19 7.48 16.61
C PRO A 124 -0.36 6.20 16.60
N LEU A 125 -0.85 5.14 15.96
CA LEU A 125 -0.14 3.86 15.88
C LEU A 125 1.13 3.95 15.04
N THR A 126 1.10 4.71 13.94
CA THR A 126 2.29 4.97 13.12
C THR A 126 3.36 5.72 13.92
N ILE A 127 2.97 6.77 14.65
CA ILE A 127 3.88 7.53 15.51
C ILE A 127 4.48 6.65 16.61
N LEU A 128 3.64 5.85 17.29
CA LEU A 128 4.06 4.91 18.32
C LEU A 128 5.07 3.91 17.76
N LEU A 129 4.78 3.31 16.60
CA LEU A 129 5.64 2.34 15.94
C LEU A 129 6.99 2.96 15.55
N VAL A 130 7.00 4.11 14.88
CA VAL A 130 8.22 4.82 14.50
C VAL A 130 9.06 5.12 15.73
N SER A 131 8.44 5.68 16.77
CA SER A 131 9.11 6.04 18.02
C SER A 131 9.72 4.82 18.71
N LEU A 132 8.99 3.70 18.76
CA LEU A 132 9.46 2.46 19.36
C LEU A 132 10.60 1.83 18.57
N VAL A 133 10.51 1.79 17.24
CA VAL A 133 11.59 1.28 16.37
C VAL A 133 12.84 2.14 16.51
N VAL A 134 12.70 3.47 16.53
CA VAL A 134 13.84 4.39 16.73
C VAL A 134 14.46 4.20 18.11
N ALA A 135 13.65 4.20 19.18
CA ALA A 135 14.13 4.02 20.54
C ALA A 135 14.88 2.68 20.70
N LEU A 136 14.34 1.59 20.15
CA LEU A 136 14.99 0.28 20.18
C LEU A 136 16.21 0.22 19.26
N ALA A 137 16.21 0.87 18.10
CA ALA A 137 17.38 0.94 17.24
C ALA A 137 18.56 1.63 17.95
N LEU A 138 18.27 2.56 18.87
CA LEU A 138 19.29 3.25 19.68
C LEU A 138 19.68 2.45 20.92
N ALA A 139 18.72 1.88 21.65
CA ALA A 139 18.96 1.23 22.95
C ALA A 139 19.22 -0.28 22.87
N ARG A 140 18.50 -1.00 22.01
CA ARG A 140 18.53 -2.47 21.86
C ARG A 140 18.41 -2.87 20.39
N PRO A 141 19.44 -2.63 19.55
CA PRO A 141 19.30 -2.74 18.09
C PRO A 141 18.83 -4.10 17.58
N ARG A 142 19.13 -5.18 18.32
CA ARG A 142 18.67 -6.55 17.99
C ARG A 142 17.15 -6.69 17.99
N LEU A 143 16.43 -5.88 18.77
CA LEU A 143 14.98 -5.93 18.92
C LEU A 143 14.23 -5.01 17.93
N ALA A 144 14.92 -4.02 17.35
CA ALA A 144 14.28 -2.99 16.53
C ALA A 144 13.53 -3.58 15.31
N LEU A 145 14.16 -4.54 14.61
CA LEU A 145 13.52 -5.23 13.48
C LEU A 145 12.39 -6.15 13.94
N ARG A 146 12.53 -6.82 15.10
CA ARG A 146 11.48 -7.71 15.62
C ARG A 146 10.22 -6.94 16.01
N VAL A 147 10.36 -5.72 16.54
CA VAL A 147 9.19 -4.87 16.82
C VAL A 147 8.41 -4.53 15.56
N LEU A 148 9.09 -4.30 14.43
CA LEU A 148 8.42 -4.09 13.16
C LEU A 148 7.62 -5.34 12.74
N LEU A 149 8.16 -6.55 12.95
CA LEU A 149 7.43 -7.81 12.68
C LEU A 149 6.24 -8.00 13.63
N VAL A 150 6.39 -7.65 14.91
CA VAL A 150 5.29 -7.70 15.89
C VAL A 150 4.19 -6.70 15.54
N ALA A 151 4.54 -5.50 15.07
CA ALA A 151 3.57 -4.52 14.62
C ALA A 151 2.81 -4.98 13.38
N LEU A 152 3.51 -5.62 12.42
CA LEU A 152 2.89 -6.28 11.27
C LEU A 152 1.96 -7.42 11.69
N ALA A 153 2.35 -8.23 12.68
CA ALA A 153 1.47 -9.26 13.25
C ALA A 153 0.22 -8.66 13.92
N ALA A 154 0.39 -7.62 14.73
CA ALA A 154 -0.71 -6.92 15.41
C ALA A 154 -1.66 -6.23 14.41
N ASN A 155 -1.18 -5.82 13.25
CA ASN A 155 -2.03 -5.27 12.20
C ASN A 155 -3.03 -6.30 11.65
N LEU A 156 -2.80 -7.60 11.82
CA LEU A 156 -3.71 -8.67 11.40
C LEU A 156 -4.77 -9.01 12.46
N TRP A 157 -5.00 -8.15 13.46
CA TRP A 157 -5.84 -8.45 14.64
C TRP A 157 -7.28 -8.89 14.33
N LEU A 158 -7.83 -8.48 13.17
CA LEU A 158 -9.15 -8.92 12.71
C LEU A 158 -9.17 -10.43 12.43
N GLU A 159 -8.05 -11.01 12.01
CA GLU A 159 -7.81 -12.45 11.87
C GLU A 159 -6.94 -12.93 13.02
N GLN A 160 -7.54 -13.05 14.21
CA GLN A 160 -6.84 -13.29 15.49
C GLN A 160 -5.84 -14.46 15.43
N TRP A 161 -6.20 -15.55 14.75
CA TRP A 161 -5.33 -16.71 14.63
C TRP A 161 -4.10 -16.43 13.75
N LEU A 162 -4.25 -15.68 12.65
CA LEU A 162 -3.11 -15.22 11.84
C LEU A 162 -2.24 -14.24 12.60
N ALA A 163 -2.83 -13.31 13.35
CA ALA A 163 -2.10 -12.39 14.20
C ALA A 163 -1.26 -13.12 15.27
N LEU A 164 -1.84 -14.14 15.92
CA LEU A 164 -1.14 -14.97 16.91
C LEU A 164 -0.01 -15.78 16.27
N LEU A 165 -0.25 -16.42 15.12
CA LEU A 165 0.78 -17.15 14.38
C LEU A 165 1.93 -16.22 13.95
N ALA A 166 1.60 -15.03 13.43
CA ALA A 166 2.57 -14.03 13.01
C ALA A 166 3.39 -13.51 14.19
N GLY A 167 2.73 -13.25 15.32
CA GLY A 167 3.40 -12.80 16.55
C GLY A 167 4.32 -13.86 17.12
N ALA A 168 3.86 -15.11 17.17
CA ALA A 168 4.68 -16.24 17.60
C ALA A 168 5.90 -16.43 16.67
N ALA A 169 5.71 -16.37 15.35
CA ALA A 169 6.79 -16.46 14.38
C ALA A 169 7.80 -15.30 14.55
N ALA A 170 7.31 -14.07 14.72
CA ALA A 170 8.14 -12.87 14.94
C ALA A 170 9.01 -12.96 16.20
N LEU A 171 8.54 -13.65 17.24
CA LEU A 171 9.22 -13.77 18.53
C LEU A 171 10.10 -15.02 18.63
N ALA A 172 9.66 -16.16 18.08
CA ALA A 172 10.30 -17.45 18.29
C ALA A 172 11.30 -17.82 17.19
N LEU A 173 11.06 -17.44 15.93
CA LEU A 173 11.91 -17.87 14.82
C LEU A 173 13.20 -17.04 14.70
N PRO A 174 14.24 -17.58 14.05
CA PRO A 174 15.37 -16.80 13.52
C PRO A 174 14.87 -15.68 12.60
N LEU A 175 15.56 -14.54 12.53
CA LEU A 175 15.03 -13.33 11.88
C LEU A 175 14.68 -13.56 10.41
N GLY A 176 15.50 -14.33 9.67
CA GLY A 176 15.23 -14.66 8.27
C GLY A 176 13.91 -15.42 8.08
N LEU A 177 13.67 -16.43 8.92
CA LEU A 177 12.43 -17.21 8.91
C LEU A 177 11.23 -16.41 9.45
N ALA A 178 11.45 -15.57 10.47
CA ALA A 178 10.43 -14.68 11.00
C ALA A 178 9.94 -13.69 9.93
N CYS A 179 10.85 -13.04 9.21
CA CYS A 179 10.52 -12.15 8.09
C CYS A 179 9.76 -12.88 6.98
N SER A 180 10.20 -14.08 6.62
CA SER A 180 9.54 -14.89 5.60
C SER A 180 8.14 -15.33 6.03
N SER A 181 7.98 -15.70 7.30
CA SER A 181 6.68 -16.10 7.88
C SER A 181 5.68 -14.95 7.85
N ILE A 182 6.12 -13.72 8.16
CA ILE A 182 5.27 -12.53 8.06
C ILE A 182 4.75 -12.36 6.63
N LEU A 183 5.59 -12.51 5.61
CA LEU A 183 5.15 -12.42 4.21
C LEU A 183 4.16 -13.52 3.84
N VAL A 184 4.39 -14.76 4.27
CA VAL A 184 3.48 -15.89 4.03
C VAL A 184 2.12 -15.62 4.67
N ILE A 185 2.11 -15.15 5.91
CA ILE A 185 0.89 -14.88 6.67
C ILE A 185 0.13 -13.69 6.07
N TYR A 186 0.81 -12.64 5.62
CA TYR A 186 0.17 -11.55 4.89
C TYR A 186 -0.41 -12.01 3.55
N LEU A 187 0.30 -12.86 2.80
CA LEU A 187 -0.23 -13.46 1.58
C LEU A 187 -1.49 -14.28 1.87
N ALA A 188 -1.45 -15.09 2.93
CA ALA A 188 -2.60 -15.89 3.36
C ALA A 188 -3.79 -14.99 3.75
N SER A 189 -3.56 -13.94 4.55
CA SER A 189 -4.60 -12.98 4.93
C SER A 189 -5.24 -12.34 3.71
N LEU A 190 -4.42 -11.78 2.80
CA LEU A 190 -4.90 -11.15 1.57
C LEU A 190 -5.66 -12.11 0.64
N GLY A 191 -5.32 -13.40 0.69
CA GLY A 191 -5.97 -14.43 -0.12
C GLY A 191 -7.23 -15.04 0.48
N LEU A 192 -7.34 -15.08 1.81
CA LEU A 192 -8.51 -15.57 2.53
C LEU A 192 -9.59 -14.49 2.61
N ASP A 193 -9.20 -13.30 3.07
CA ASP A 193 -10.09 -12.16 3.21
C ASP A 193 -9.31 -10.84 3.05
N ALA A 194 -9.51 -10.19 1.91
CA ALA A 194 -8.88 -8.90 1.64
C ALA A 194 -9.43 -7.78 2.55
N GLU A 195 -10.64 -7.93 3.10
CA GLU A 195 -11.26 -6.94 3.99
C GLU A 195 -10.46 -6.80 5.29
N THR A 196 -9.92 -7.89 5.83
CA THR A 196 -9.09 -7.90 7.04
C THR A 196 -7.92 -6.91 6.95
N VAL A 197 -7.16 -6.91 5.86
CA VAL A 197 -6.04 -5.97 5.67
C VAL A 197 -6.55 -4.59 5.28
N ALA A 198 -7.65 -4.52 4.52
CA ALA A 198 -8.26 -3.26 4.12
C ALA A 198 -8.78 -2.43 5.29
N LEU A 199 -9.30 -3.12 6.32
CA LEU A 199 -9.86 -2.56 7.55
C LEU A 199 -8.89 -2.72 8.73
N SER A 200 -7.59 -2.80 8.48
CA SER A 200 -6.60 -2.73 9.55
C SER A 200 -6.11 -1.29 9.75
N PRO A 201 -5.62 -0.91 10.95
CA PRO A 201 -5.18 0.46 11.20
C PRO A 201 -4.00 0.93 10.33
N LEU A 202 -3.14 0.02 9.85
CA LEU A 202 -2.05 0.33 8.92
C LEU A 202 -2.43 0.06 7.45
N GLY A 203 -3.66 -0.39 7.22
CA GLY A 203 -4.26 -0.64 5.91
C GLY A 203 -4.59 0.63 5.12
N PRO A 204 -5.14 0.48 3.90
CA PRO A 204 -5.45 1.58 3.01
C PRO A 204 -6.57 2.49 3.57
N SER A 205 -6.46 3.80 3.28
CA SER A 205 -7.51 4.76 3.60
C SER A 205 -8.63 4.63 2.56
N GLN A 206 -9.86 4.37 3.01
CA GLN A 206 -11.03 4.11 2.16
C GLN A 206 -11.48 5.31 1.29
N SER A 207 -10.75 6.43 1.36
CA SER A 207 -10.90 7.64 0.56
C SER A 207 -9.89 7.76 -0.60
N GLY A 208 -8.94 6.84 -0.71
CA GLY A 208 -7.91 6.83 -1.77
C GLY A 208 -7.67 5.46 -2.39
N ARG A 209 -7.66 4.40 -1.58
CA ARG A 209 -7.56 3.01 -2.01
C ARG A 209 -8.48 2.16 -1.13
N PHE A 210 -9.27 1.27 -1.71
CA PHE A 210 -10.24 0.50 -0.94
C PHE A 210 -9.65 -0.76 -0.29
N TYR A 211 -8.74 -1.46 -0.97
CA TYR A 211 -8.17 -2.72 -0.48
C TYR A 211 -6.71 -2.91 -0.91
N GLY A 212 -6.05 -3.90 -0.30
CA GLY A 212 -4.68 -4.30 -0.62
C GLY A 212 -3.61 -3.51 0.13
N VAL A 213 -2.41 -3.47 -0.44
CA VAL A 213 -1.24 -2.85 0.19
C VAL A 213 -1.18 -1.36 -0.16
N ASN A 214 -1.29 -0.50 0.85
CA ASN A 214 -1.01 0.94 0.69
C ASN A 214 0.49 1.23 0.80
N ASN A 215 0.89 2.48 0.54
CA ASN A 215 2.31 2.88 0.59
C ASN A 215 2.94 2.70 2.00
N LEU A 216 2.17 2.90 3.07
CA LEU A 216 2.64 2.71 4.46
C LEU A 216 2.99 1.25 4.73
N LEU A 217 2.04 0.35 4.48
CA LEU A 217 2.20 -1.09 4.66
C LEU A 217 3.23 -1.67 3.70
N GLY A 218 3.27 -1.19 2.45
CA GLY A 218 4.32 -1.55 1.48
C GLY A 218 5.71 -1.19 1.98
N THR A 219 5.86 -0.01 2.60
CA THR A 219 7.13 0.41 3.22
C THR A 219 7.47 -0.42 4.46
N LEU A 220 6.48 -0.78 5.28
CA LEU A 220 6.68 -1.69 6.42
C LEU A 220 7.14 -3.08 5.96
N LEU A 221 6.55 -3.61 4.89
CA LEU A 221 6.88 -4.93 4.33
C LEU A 221 8.23 -4.95 3.58
N LEU A 222 8.73 -3.80 3.13
CA LEU A 222 10.02 -3.70 2.42
C LEU A 222 11.20 -4.23 3.26
N ALA A 223 11.24 -3.87 4.56
CA ALA A 223 12.30 -4.32 5.45
C ALA A 223 12.32 -5.86 5.64
N PRO A 224 11.23 -6.54 6.05
CA PRO A 224 11.21 -8.00 6.15
C PRO A 224 11.43 -8.68 4.80
N ALA A 225 10.92 -8.13 3.70
CA ALA A 225 11.15 -8.66 2.36
C ALA A 225 12.64 -8.70 1.98
N LEU A 226 13.39 -7.65 2.32
CA LEU A 226 14.84 -7.59 2.09
C LEU A 226 15.62 -8.43 3.10
N VAL A 227 15.26 -8.36 4.39
CA VAL A 227 15.96 -9.08 5.47
C VAL A 227 15.80 -10.58 5.31
N GLY A 228 14.59 -11.07 5.05
CA GLY A 228 14.31 -12.48 4.82
C GLY A 228 15.07 -13.02 3.59
N ALA A 229 15.04 -12.28 2.48
CA ALA A 229 15.78 -12.64 1.27
C ALA A 229 17.30 -12.64 1.48
N ALA A 230 17.83 -11.71 2.27
CA ALA A 230 19.26 -11.63 2.56
C ALA A 230 19.73 -12.75 3.50
N LEU A 231 18.93 -13.12 4.51
CA LEU A 231 19.37 -14.06 5.54
C LEU A 231 19.24 -15.53 5.11
N LEU A 232 18.27 -15.88 4.26
CA LEU A 232 18.00 -17.27 3.89
C LEU A 232 18.80 -17.77 2.66
N GLY A 233 19.87 -17.07 2.28
CA GLY A 233 20.78 -17.50 1.21
C GLY A 233 20.05 -17.82 -0.10
N ARG A 234 20.17 -19.06 -0.60
CA ARG A 234 19.51 -19.51 -1.84
C ARG A 234 17.98 -19.53 -1.72
N ALA A 235 17.45 -19.93 -0.57
CA ALA A 235 16.02 -19.86 -0.29
C ALA A 235 15.51 -18.42 -0.26
N GLY A 236 16.40 -17.44 -0.03
CA GLY A 236 16.10 -16.02 -0.13
C GLY A 236 15.54 -15.57 -1.48
N VAL A 237 15.81 -16.30 -2.58
CA VAL A 237 15.18 -16.04 -3.89
C VAL A 237 13.67 -16.30 -3.83
N LEU A 238 13.24 -17.36 -3.14
CA LEU A 238 11.82 -17.67 -2.95
C LEU A 238 11.14 -16.63 -2.07
N VAL A 239 11.83 -16.13 -1.04
CA VAL A 239 11.34 -15.00 -0.23
C VAL A 239 11.20 -13.74 -1.06
N GLY A 240 12.15 -13.51 -1.98
CA GLY A 240 12.07 -12.42 -2.95
C GLY A 240 10.83 -12.50 -3.82
N ALA A 241 10.58 -13.67 -4.43
CA ALA A 241 9.39 -13.93 -5.22
C ALA A 241 8.09 -13.77 -4.41
N LEU A 242 8.09 -14.25 -3.16
CA LEU A 242 6.97 -14.09 -2.23
C LEU A 242 6.69 -12.62 -1.94
N GLY A 243 7.72 -11.81 -1.68
CA GLY A 243 7.57 -10.37 -1.45
C GLY A 243 6.96 -9.66 -2.66
N LEU A 244 7.40 -10.00 -3.88
CA LEU A 244 6.82 -9.48 -5.12
C LEU A 244 5.35 -9.89 -5.28
N LEU A 245 4.98 -11.11 -4.91
CA LEU A 245 3.59 -11.58 -4.98
C LEU A 245 2.68 -10.86 -3.97
N VAL A 246 3.14 -10.68 -2.73
CA VAL A 246 2.38 -9.99 -1.67
C VAL A 246 2.06 -8.55 -2.06
N VAL A 247 3.01 -7.83 -2.66
CA VAL A 247 2.85 -6.41 -2.98
C VAL A 247 2.29 -6.20 -4.39
N GLY A 248 2.70 -7.02 -5.35
CA GLY A 248 2.38 -6.86 -6.77
C GLY A 248 1.16 -7.65 -7.26
N GLY A 249 0.61 -8.57 -6.46
CA GLY A 249 -0.49 -9.41 -6.88
C GLY A 249 -1.80 -8.65 -7.07
N ASN A 250 -2.35 -8.61 -8.29
CA ASN A 250 -3.61 -7.94 -8.65
C ASN A 250 -4.79 -8.50 -7.86
N ARG A 251 -4.79 -9.81 -7.57
CA ARG A 251 -5.80 -10.44 -6.72
C ARG A 251 -5.79 -9.88 -5.30
N PHE A 252 -4.67 -9.36 -4.82
CA PHE A 252 -4.48 -8.84 -3.47
C PHE A 252 -4.50 -7.31 -3.41
N GLY A 253 -4.87 -6.63 -4.51
CA GLY A 253 -4.89 -5.17 -4.61
C GLY A 253 -3.52 -4.61 -4.93
N ALA A 254 -2.92 -5.11 -6.02
CA ALA A 254 -1.59 -4.77 -6.51
C ALA A 254 -1.22 -3.30 -6.32
N ASP A 255 -0.01 -3.10 -5.81
CA ASP A 255 0.65 -1.81 -5.86
C ASP A 255 1.78 -1.86 -6.88
N GLY A 256 1.50 -1.38 -8.10
CA GLY A 256 2.52 -1.28 -9.16
C GLY A 256 3.73 -0.44 -8.73
N GLY A 257 3.53 0.58 -7.88
CA GLY A 257 4.62 1.35 -7.29
C GLY A 257 5.48 0.49 -6.37
N GLY A 258 4.85 -0.20 -5.41
CA GLY A 258 5.49 -1.16 -4.52
C GLY A 258 6.24 -2.29 -5.23
N LEU A 259 5.74 -2.79 -6.37
CA LEU A 259 6.42 -3.80 -7.19
C LEU A 259 7.74 -3.27 -7.77
N VAL A 260 7.74 -2.05 -8.30
CA VAL A 260 8.94 -1.37 -8.82
C VAL A 260 9.94 -1.10 -7.68
N VAL A 261 9.44 -0.70 -6.51
CA VAL A 261 10.25 -0.48 -5.29
C VAL A 261 10.97 -1.76 -4.86
N LEU A 262 10.24 -2.86 -4.69
CA LEU A 262 10.81 -4.15 -4.27
C LEU A 262 11.82 -4.67 -5.29
N THR A 263 11.46 -4.62 -6.58
CA THR A 263 12.35 -5.12 -7.64
C THR A 263 13.65 -4.31 -7.70
N THR A 264 13.57 -2.98 -7.56
CA THR A 264 14.76 -2.14 -7.46
C THR A 264 15.61 -2.51 -6.25
N ALA A 265 14.98 -2.69 -5.08
CA ALA A 265 15.69 -3.03 -3.86
C ALA A 265 16.38 -4.40 -3.97
N TYR A 266 15.73 -5.41 -4.54
CA TYR A 266 16.33 -6.72 -4.80
C TYR A 266 17.45 -6.68 -5.83
N LEU A 267 17.32 -5.88 -6.89
CA LEU A 267 18.39 -5.66 -7.86
C LEU A 267 19.63 -5.08 -7.17
N VAL A 268 19.47 -4.01 -6.38
CA VAL A 268 20.58 -3.40 -5.66
C VAL A 268 21.18 -4.36 -4.65
N LEU A 269 20.35 -5.14 -3.94
CA LEU A 269 20.82 -6.19 -3.02
C LEU A 269 21.69 -7.21 -3.76
N ALA A 270 21.22 -7.72 -4.91
CA ALA A 270 21.95 -8.70 -5.72
C ALA A 270 23.27 -8.15 -6.27
N LEU A 271 23.28 -6.93 -6.80
CA LEU A 271 24.49 -6.27 -7.31
C LEU A 271 25.53 -6.09 -6.19
N ARG A 272 25.09 -5.60 -5.02
CA ARG A 272 25.96 -5.36 -3.87
C ARG A 272 26.48 -6.66 -3.24
N TRP A 273 25.67 -7.71 -3.22
CA TRP A 273 26.10 -9.02 -2.74
C TRP A 273 27.15 -9.64 -3.65
N ARG A 274 26.95 -9.55 -4.97
CA ARG A 274 27.87 -10.05 -5.99
C ARG A 274 29.10 -9.16 -6.20
N ARG A 275 29.18 -8.02 -5.50
CA ARG A 275 30.24 -7.01 -5.64
C ARG A 275 30.44 -6.57 -7.10
N ILE A 276 29.34 -6.48 -7.85
CA ILE A 276 29.37 -6.05 -9.26
C ILE A 276 29.60 -4.54 -9.30
N GLU A 277 30.54 -4.11 -10.14
CA GLU A 277 30.79 -2.70 -10.38
C GLU A 277 29.61 -2.06 -11.12
N VAL A 278 29.14 -0.94 -10.58
CA VAL A 278 28.00 -0.21 -11.14
C VAL A 278 28.50 0.60 -12.33
N THR A 279 28.37 0.04 -13.52
CA THR A 279 28.61 0.74 -14.80
C THR A 279 27.29 1.23 -15.38
N PRO A 280 27.31 2.23 -16.30
CA PRO A 280 26.10 2.68 -16.99
C PRO A 280 25.34 1.55 -17.69
N ARG A 281 26.08 0.55 -18.22
CA ARG A 281 25.49 -0.65 -18.85
C ARG A 281 24.76 -1.52 -17.83
N VAL A 282 25.36 -1.78 -16.68
CA VAL A 282 24.73 -2.56 -15.60
C VAL A 282 23.48 -1.84 -15.07
N LEU A 283 23.53 -0.50 -14.95
CA LEU A 283 22.36 0.29 -14.57
C LEU A 283 21.25 0.20 -15.63
N ALA A 284 21.57 0.34 -16.91
CA ALA A 284 20.60 0.26 -17.99
C ALA A 284 19.95 -1.13 -18.07
N LEU A 285 20.74 -2.20 -18.00
CA LEU A 285 20.25 -3.58 -17.97
C LEU A 285 19.43 -3.85 -16.71
N GLY A 286 19.86 -3.32 -15.56
CA GLY A 286 19.13 -3.43 -14.31
C GLY A 286 17.78 -2.74 -14.38
N ALA A 287 17.71 -1.51 -14.87
CA ALA A 287 16.47 -0.77 -15.06
C ALA A 287 15.53 -1.49 -16.04
N ALA A 288 16.06 -1.98 -17.17
CA ALA A 288 15.29 -2.78 -18.12
C ALA A 288 14.77 -4.08 -17.47
N GLY A 289 15.59 -4.74 -16.64
CA GLY A 289 15.19 -5.93 -15.89
C GLY A 289 14.11 -5.65 -14.85
N VAL A 290 14.16 -4.50 -14.17
CA VAL A 290 13.11 -4.07 -13.23
C VAL A 290 11.78 -3.91 -13.96
N VAL A 291 11.79 -3.19 -15.09
CA VAL A 291 10.60 -2.99 -15.92
C VAL A 291 10.08 -4.32 -16.44
N ALA A 292 10.95 -5.16 -17.00
CA ALA A 292 10.56 -6.46 -17.55
C ALA A 292 9.96 -7.38 -16.48
N LEU A 293 10.53 -7.42 -15.28
CA LEU A 293 9.99 -8.23 -14.18
C LEU A 293 8.64 -7.69 -13.71
N ALA A 294 8.52 -6.37 -13.54
CA ALA A 294 7.26 -5.75 -13.14
C ALA A 294 6.15 -6.06 -14.15
N LEU A 295 6.44 -5.89 -15.45
CA LEU A 295 5.52 -6.26 -16.54
C LEU A 295 5.23 -7.76 -16.57
N GLY A 296 6.23 -8.62 -16.32
CA GLY A 296 6.06 -10.06 -16.28
C GLY A 296 5.11 -10.51 -15.17
N VAL A 297 5.25 -9.96 -13.96
CA VAL A 297 4.32 -10.23 -12.84
C VAL A 297 2.91 -9.74 -13.19
N LEU A 298 2.78 -8.53 -13.74
CA LEU A 298 1.49 -8.00 -14.16
C LEU A 298 0.83 -8.83 -15.28
N ALA A 299 1.63 -9.35 -16.22
CA ALA A 299 1.17 -10.20 -17.31
C ALA A 299 0.73 -11.58 -16.81
N LEU A 300 1.49 -12.20 -15.89
CA LEU A 300 1.10 -13.46 -15.24
C LEU A 300 -0.24 -13.30 -14.52
N ASP A 301 -0.43 -12.20 -13.81
CA ASP A 301 -1.70 -11.90 -13.15
C ASP A 301 -2.85 -11.66 -14.13
N ALA A 302 -2.60 -10.96 -15.24
CA ALA A 302 -3.59 -10.76 -16.29
C ALA A 302 -4.04 -12.10 -16.92
N LEU A 303 -3.11 -13.05 -17.10
CA LEU A 303 -3.42 -14.40 -17.57
C LEU A 303 -4.29 -15.20 -16.59
N THR A 304 -4.28 -14.85 -15.30
CA THR A 304 -5.17 -15.43 -14.29
C THR A 304 -6.53 -14.73 -14.17
N GLY A 305 -6.82 -13.76 -15.04
CA GLY A 305 -8.12 -13.09 -15.12
C GLY A 305 -8.27 -11.86 -14.21
N ALA A 306 -7.18 -11.34 -13.65
CA ALA A 306 -7.21 -10.14 -12.80
C ALA A 306 -6.88 -8.87 -13.62
N GLU A 307 -7.88 -8.02 -13.87
CA GLU A 307 -7.66 -6.68 -14.46
C GLU A 307 -7.13 -5.69 -13.42
N SER A 308 -6.07 -4.94 -13.75
CA SER A 308 -5.61 -3.81 -12.92
C SER A 308 -5.52 -2.51 -13.71
N HIS A 309 -5.59 -1.39 -12.99
CA HIS A 309 -5.40 -0.05 -13.58
C HIS A 309 -4.02 0.13 -14.21
N VAL A 310 -3.01 -0.62 -13.72
CA VAL A 310 -1.63 -0.57 -14.24
C VAL A 310 -1.54 -1.24 -15.61
N THR A 311 -2.25 -2.36 -15.83
CA THR A 311 -2.29 -3.03 -17.15
C THR A 311 -2.93 -2.13 -18.22
N ARG A 312 -3.93 -1.33 -17.85
CA ARG A 312 -4.53 -0.31 -18.74
C ARG A 312 -3.56 0.85 -19.02
N ALA A 313 -2.92 1.42 -18.00
CA ALA A 313 -1.97 2.51 -18.18
C ALA A 313 -0.74 2.12 -19.04
N VAL A 314 -0.25 0.88 -18.91
CA VAL A 314 0.81 0.36 -19.78
C VAL A 314 0.30 0.19 -21.22
N GLY A 315 -0.95 -0.22 -21.41
CA GLY A 315 -1.60 -0.30 -22.72
C GLY A 315 -1.79 1.05 -23.41
N ASP A 316 -1.98 2.12 -22.64
CA ASP A 316 -2.17 3.50 -23.14
C ASP A 316 -0.85 4.19 -23.55
N GLY A 317 0.31 3.57 -23.26
CA GLY A 317 1.63 3.97 -23.77
C GLY A 317 2.48 4.83 -22.81
N PRO A 318 3.74 5.11 -23.18
CA PRO A 318 4.75 5.72 -22.29
C PRO A 318 4.42 7.15 -21.87
N VAL A 319 3.66 7.90 -22.69
CA VAL A 319 3.22 9.26 -22.36
C VAL A 319 2.20 9.26 -21.23
N ALA A 320 1.27 8.28 -21.22
CA ALA A 320 0.30 8.12 -20.14
C ALA A 320 1.01 7.77 -18.82
N LEU A 321 1.99 6.85 -18.86
CA LEU A 321 2.81 6.51 -17.69
C LEU A 321 3.59 7.72 -17.13
N ALA A 322 4.14 8.57 -18.01
CA ALA A 322 4.82 9.79 -17.59
C ALA A 322 3.86 10.80 -16.94
N GLY A 323 2.64 10.93 -17.47
CA GLY A 323 1.57 11.72 -16.87
C GLY A 323 1.19 11.22 -15.48
N ASP A 324 0.97 9.92 -15.32
CA ASP A 324 0.65 9.30 -14.02
C ASP A 324 1.76 9.54 -12.98
N LEU A 325 3.03 9.46 -13.38
CA LEU A 325 4.15 9.76 -12.49
C LEU A 325 4.22 11.24 -12.11
N ALA A 326 3.97 12.14 -13.06
CA ALA A 326 3.93 13.58 -12.80
C ALA A 326 2.79 13.92 -11.81
N ASP A 327 1.60 13.37 -12.02
CA ASP A 327 0.45 13.54 -11.12
C ASP A 327 0.76 13.01 -9.71
N ARG A 328 1.43 11.86 -9.60
CA ARG A 328 1.85 11.31 -8.30
C ARG A 328 2.88 12.19 -7.59
N LEU A 329 3.85 12.74 -8.33
CA LEU A 329 4.85 13.64 -7.77
C LEU A 329 4.19 14.96 -7.30
N GLU A 330 3.29 15.50 -8.10
CA GLU A 330 2.51 16.68 -7.75
C GLU A 330 1.65 16.43 -6.51
N LEU A 331 0.95 15.30 -6.44
CA LEU A 331 0.21 14.86 -5.25
C LEU A 331 1.10 14.76 -4.02
N SER A 332 2.29 14.16 -4.15
CA SER A 332 3.28 14.05 -3.08
C SER A 332 3.67 15.43 -2.52
N VAL A 333 3.96 16.39 -3.40
CA VAL A 333 4.30 17.76 -3.00
C VAL A 333 3.11 18.45 -2.34
N ARG A 334 1.93 18.43 -2.97
CA ARG A 334 0.73 19.08 -2.45
C ARG A 334 0.31 18.50 -1.08
N ARG A 335 0.35 17.17 -0.90
CA ARG A 335 0.07 16.52 0.41
C ARG A 335 1.06 16.91 1.49
N THR A 336 2.35 17.01 1.15
CA THR A 336 3.39 17.40 2.11
C THR A 336 3.14 18.82 2.61
N LEU A 337 2.92 19.76 1.70
CA LEU A 337 2.75 21.18 2.01
C LEU A 337 1.39 21.52 2.63
N ALA A 338 0.36 20.69 2.42
CA ALA A 338 -0.96 20.89 2.99
C ALA A 338 -1.02 20.68 4.52
N SER A 339 -0.01 20.03 5.12
CA SER A 339 0.03 19.77 6.56
C SER A 339 1.41 20.10 7.16
N PRO A 340 1.48 21.00 8.16
CA PRO A 340 2.73 21.29 8.86
C PRO A 340 3.36 20.04 9.50
N GLY A 341 2.54 19.13 10.01
CA GLY A 341 2.98 17.86 10.56
C GLY A 341 3.60 16.95 9.50
N ALA A 342 2.94 16.81 8.35
CA ALA A 342 3.48 16.02 7.23
C ALA A 342 4.79 16.63 6.70
N THR A 343 4.84 17.95 6.56
CA THR A 343 6.05 18.70 6.21
C THR A 343 7.21 18.37 7.16
N ALA A 344 6.99 18.51 8.48
CA ALA A 344 8.02 18.23 9.48
C ALA A 344 8.52 16.78 9.41
N ILE A 345 7.60 15.81 9.29
CA ILE A 345 7.94 14.38 9.15
C ILE A 345 8.77 14.13 7.89
N VAL A 346 8.37 14.68 6.75
CA VAL A 346 9.08 14.49 5.48
C VAL A 346 10.49 15.04 5.54
N PHE A 347 10.66 16.30 5.96
CA PHE A 347 11.99 16.90 6.03
C PHE A 347 12.89 16.22 7.08
N ALA A 348 12.37 15.90 8.26
CA ALA A 348 13.13 15.20 9.28
C ALA A 348 13.53 13.78 8.83
N GLY A 349 12.60 13.05 8.21
CA GLY A 349 12.84 11.72 7.66
C GLY A 349 13.88 11.73 6.54
N LEU A 350 13.79 12.67 5.59
CA LEU A 350 14.78 12.84 4.52
C LEU A 350 16.16 13.23 5.07
N ALA A 351 16.23 14.14 6.05
CA ALA A 351 17.49 14.50 6.70
C ALA A 351 18.13 13.30 7.40
N LEU A 352 17.32 12.49 8.10
CA LEU A 352 17.79 11.25 8.73
C LEU A 352 18.27 10.24 7.69
N LEU A 353 17.53 10.01 6.60
CA LEU A 353 17.93 9.10 5.53
C LEU A 353 19.23 9.56 4.84
N ALA A 354 19.36 10.86 4.56
CA ALA A 354 20.58 11.43 4.01
C ALA A 354 21.77 11.24 4.96
N TRP A 355 21.57 11.51 6.26
CA TRP A 355 22.57 11.24 7.28
C TRP A 355 22.97 9.76 7.31
N ILE A 356 22.01 8.83 7.28
CA ILE A 356 22.28 7.38 7.22
C ILE A 356 23.08 7.03 5.96
N ALA A 357 22.73 7.61 4.81
CA ALA A 357 23.40 7.35 3.54
C ALA A 357 24.88 7.80 3.51
N THR A 358 25.26 8.78 4.34
CA THR A 358 26.66 9.20 4.50
C THR A 358 27.49 8.29 5.40
N ARG A 359 26.84 7.46 6.25
CA ARG A 359 27.56 6.59 7.19
C ARG A 359 28.23 5.43 6.49
N ARG A 360 29.52 5.21 6.77
CA ARG A 360 30.31 4.09 6.25
C ARG A 360 30.82 3.22 7.41
N PRO A 361 31.02 1.90 7.21
CA PRO A 361 30.73 1.13 5.99
C PRO A 361 29.22 0.81 5.83
N ARG A 362 28.69 0.96 4.60
CA ARG A 362 27.29 0.58 4.28
C ARG A 362 27.22 -0.87 3.81
N ARG A 363 26.30 -1.62 4.42
CA ARG A 363 26.05 -3.02 4.08
C ARG A 363 25.10 -3.13 2.88
N PRO A 364 25.18 -4.21 2.09
CA PRO A 364 24.31 -4.44 0.92
C PRO A 364 22.82 -4.24 1.23
N LEU A 365 22.36 -4.73 2.38
CA LEU A 365 20.97 -4.64 2.82
C LEU A 365 20.50 -3.19 3.05
N LEU A 366 21.34 -2.35 3.66
CA LEU A 366 21.03 -0.95 3.89
C LEU A 366 20.97 -0.19 2.56
N ASP A 367 21.91 -0.45 1.66
CA ASP A 367 21.91 0.20 0.34
C ASP A 367 20.71 -0.22 -0.52
N ALA A 368 20.30 -1.50 -0.44
CA ALA A 368 19.08 -2.00 -1.06
C ALA A 368 17.82 -1.29 -0.52
N LEU A 369 17.70 -1.16 0.81
CA LEU A 369 16.59 -0.44 1.42
C LEU A 369 16.57 1.03 0.99
N LEU A 370 17.71 1.73 1.03
CA LEU A 370 17.80 3.13 0.62
C LEU A 370 17.42 3.33 -0.85
N ALA A 371 17.83 2.42 -1.74
CA ALA A 371 17.44 2.47 -3.15
C ALA A 371 15.94 2.24 -3.34
N GLY A 372 15.37 1.26 -2.62
CA GLY A 372 13.91 1.04 -2.60
C GLY A 372 13.15 2.27 -2.11
N LEU A 373 13.58 2.89 -1.01
CA LEU A 373 12.97 4.11 -0.48
C LEU A 373 13.09 5.29 -1.44
N ALA A 374 14.24 5.46 -2.10
CA ALA A 374 14.42 6.51 -3.11
C ALA A 374 13.43 6.34 -4.27
N VAL A 375 13.25 5.12 -4.77
CA VAL A 375 12.24 4.83 -5.80
C VAL A 375 10.82 5.00 -5.26
N SER A 376 10.56 4.60 -4.01
CA SER A 376 9.25 4.76 -3.36
C SER A 376 8.82 6.22 -3.35
N LEU A 377 9.73 7.15 -3.08
CA LEU A 377 9.43 8.59 -3.11
C LEU A 377 9.12 9.14 -4.52
N LEU A 378 9.53 8.44 -5.58
CA LEU A 378 9.23 8.81 -6.96
C LEU A 378 7.90 8.23 -7.45
N VAL A 379 7.56 7.02 -7.00
CA VAL A 379 6.39 6.29 -7.51
C VAL A 379 5.19 6.35 -6.58
N ASN A 380 5.34 6.78 -5.34
CA ASN A 380 4.25 6.85 -4.36
C ASN A 380 3.86 8.30 -4.07
N ASP A 381 2.62 8.46 -3.61
CA ASP A 381 1.94 9.74 -3.39
C ASP A 381 1.81 10.11 -1.90
N THR A 382 2.35 9.31 -0.96
CA THR A 382 2.32 9.57 0.50
C THR A 382 3.75 9.61 1.09
N PRO A 383 4.52 10.67 0.84
CA PRO A 383 5.93 10.72 1.21
C PRO A 383 6.15 10.65 2.72
N ALA A 384 5.23 11.19 3.53
CA ALA A 384 5.31 11.14 5.00
C ALA A 384 5.30 9.70 5.53
N ASP A 385 4.44 8.83 4.99
CA ASP A 385 4.37 7.42 5.38
C ASP A 385 5.66 6.68 4.99
N VAL A 386 6.16 6.95 3.78
CA VAL A 386 7.38 6.34 3.23
C VAL A 386 8.61 6.72 4.05
N VAL A 387 8.82 8.02 4.31
CA VAL A 387 10.03 8.47 5.02
C VAL A 387 9.98 8.16 6.51
N ALA A 388 8.81 8.20 7.17
CA ALA A 388 8.71 7.94 8.61
C ALA A 388 9.10 6.50 8.93
N ILE A 389 8.45 5.53 8.28
CA ILE A 389 8.77 4.11 8.45
C ILE A 389 10.14 3.78 7.84
N GLY A 390 10.40 4.29 6.64
CA GLY A 390 11.65 4.00 5.92
C GLY A 390 12.89 4.44 6.69
N ALA A 391 12.87 5.63 7.30
CA ALA A 391 13.98 6.13 8.11
C ALA A 391 14.16 5.31 9.40
N ALA A 392 13.06 4.91 10.06
CA ALA A 392 13.11 4.05 11.25
C ALA A 392 13.70 2.66 10.92
N ALA A 393 13.26 2.04 9.83
CA ALA A 393 13.79 0.77 9.35
C ALA A 393 15.27 0.87 8.94
N ALA A 394 15.65 1.95 8.23
CA ALA A 394 17.04 2.20 7.85
C ALA A 394 17.94 2.40 9.07
N LEU A 395 17.46 3.11 10.09
CA LEU A 395 18.19 3.28 11.35
C LEU A 395 18.37 1.95 12.08
N ALA A 396 17.31 1.12 12.12
CA ALA A 396 17.38 -0.22 12.70
C ALA A 396 18.44 -1.09 11.99
N LEU A 397 18.47 -1.08 10.65
CA LEU A 397 19.48 -1.80 9.87
C LEU A 397 20.90 -1.26 10.08
N LEU A 398 21.06 0.06 10.16
CA LEU A 398 22.35 0.70 10.43
C LEU A 398 22.89 0.30 11.80
N ARG A 399 22.01 0.19 12.81
CA ARG A 399 22.37 -0.07 14.21
C ARG A 399 22.40 -1.56 14.60
N ALA A 400 21.83 -2.46 13.80
CA ALA A 400 21.80 -3.90 14.05
C ALA A 400 22.76 -4.76 13.19
N PRO A 401 24.01 -4.35 12.89
CA PRO A 401 24.90 -5.11 12.02
C PRO A 401 25.28 -6.47 12.62
N GLY A 402 25.39 -6.56 13.95
CA GLY A 402 25.77 -7.81 14.62
C GLY A 402 24.70 -8.90 14.55
N ALA A 403 23.41 -8.55 14.64
CA ALA A 403 22.32 -9.53 14.61
C ALA A 403 22.19 -10.19 13.24
N VAL A 404 22.14 -9.37 12.19
CA VAL A 404 22.00 -9.86 10.80
C VAL A 404 23.24 -10.67 10.37
N ALA A 405 24.45 -10.28 10.81
CA ALA A 405 25.67 -11.01 10.45
C ALA A 405 25.98 -12.24 11.33
N ALA A 406 25.37 -12.34 12.52
CA ALA A 406 25.49 -13.54 13.35
C ALA A 406 24.63 -14.67 12.80
N GLU A 407 23.38 -14.37 12.40
CA GLU A 407 22.46 -15.37 11.84
C GLU A 407 22.86 -15.81 10.42
N ALA A 408 23.35 -14.90 9.56
CA ALA A 408 23.84 -15.30 8.23
C ALA A 408 25.01 -16.32 8.27
N ARG A 409 25.69 -16.44 9.42
CA ARG A 409 26.79 -17.39 9.64
C ARG A 409 26.36 -18.71 10.27
N SER A 410 25.21 -18.77 10.94
CA SER A 410 24.68 -20.03 11.47
C SER A 410 24.05 -20.91 10.41
N ASP A 411 23.55 -20.33 9.31
CA ASP A 411 22.87 -21.05 8.22
C ASP A 411 23.82 -21.50 7.07
N SER A 412 25.12 -21.21 7.18
CA SER A 412 26.14 -21.58 6.18
C SER A 412 27.11 -22.68 6.63
N GLY A 413 26.87 -23.27 7.81
CA GLY A 413 27.42 -24.55 8.23
C GLY A 413 26.33 -25.60 8.21
#